data_AF-A0AAN0LVB9-F1
#
_entry.id   AF-A0AAN0LVB9-F1
#
_cell.length_a   1.000
_cell.length_b   1.000
_cell.length_c   1.000
_cell.angle_alpha   90.00
_cell.angle_beta   90.00
_cell.angle_gamma   90.00
#
_symmetry.space_group_name_H-M   'P 1'
#
loop_
_entity.id
_entity.type
_entity.pdbx_description
1 polymer ?
#
loop_
_entity_poly.entity_id
_entity_poly.type
_entity_poly.pdbx_seq_one_letter_code
_entity_poly.pdbx_strand_id
1 'polypeptide(L)'
;MKKNLRRLIIALIIIILIFSLNMIMNKSMNTEFKALSSTNQELIQNYFKLQRSEAEDPIWDDFNLTEKPVIFVDKSAWFNNAYGFNMNDLQGLNQVGTQSITTLEGTLRRFASLNPSTWFLNLSIGNFPSFDTHHTVDRYRDVFYIKYTSGDIAIQNSEPNRYPTSFFMHEFTHYTIQRNWPDGSNGLPSFEVPLNARGCCTCLFTISYL
;
A
#
# COMPACT_ATOMS: atom_id res chain seq x y z
N MET A 1 -7.25 -29.17 36.39
CA MET A 1 -6.64 -28.87 35.07
C MET A 1 -5.12 -28.82 35.23
N LYS A 2 -4.34 -29.54 34.38
CA LYS A 2 -2.86 -29.54 34.48
C LYS A 2 -2.35 -28.09 34.40
N LYS A 3 -1.37 -27.69 35.24
CA LYS A 3 -0.87 -26.29 35.32
C LYS A 3 -0.49 -25.73 33.94
N ASN A 4 0.07 -26.57 33.08
CA ASN A 4 0.46 -26.20 31.71
C ASN A 4 -0.75 -25.94 30.80
N LEU A 5 -1.83 -26.71 30.93
CA LEU A 5 -3.07 -26.49 30.18
C LEU A 5 -3.76 -25.18 30.62
N ARG A 6 -3.72 -24.84 31.92
CA ARG A 6 -4.23 -23.55 32.42
C ARG A 6 -3.46 -22.37 31.84
N ARG A 7 -2.14 -22.45 31.79
CA ARG A 7 -1.30 -21.40 31.18
C ARG A 7 -1.58 -21.23 29.69
N LEU A 8 -1.73 -22.34 28.96
CA LEU A 8 -2.05 -22.32 27.53
C LEU A 8 -3.41 -21.70 27.26
N ILE A 9 -4.44 -22.05 28.03
CA ILE A 9 -5.78 -21.45 27.89
C ILE A 9 -5.73 -19.94 28.18
N ILE A 10 -5.04 -19.52 29.24
CA ILE A 10 -4.89 -18.09 29.57
C ILE A 10 -4.19 -17.35 28.42
N ALA A 11 -3.11 -17.92 27.88
CA ALA A 11 -2.40 -17.33 26.74
C ALA A 11 -3.32 -17.19 25.50
N LEU A 12 -4.11 -18.23 25.20
CA LEU A 12 -5.05 -18.19 24.08
C LEU A 12 -6.13 -17.11 24.26
N ILE A 13 -6.67 -16.97 25.47
CA ILE A 13 -7.65 -15.92 25.79
C ILE A 13 -7.04 -14.53 25.60
N ILE A 14 -5.80 -14.32 26.06
CA ILE A 14 -5.11 -13.04 25.88
C ILE A 14 -4.93 -12.72 24.39
N ILE A 15 -4.52 -13.70 23.59
CA ILE A 15 -4.37 -13.51 22.13
C ILE A 15 -5.72 -13.13 21.51
N ILE A 16 -6.79 -13.87 21.79
CA ILE A 16 -8.13 -13.57 21.27
C ILE A 16 -8.58 -12.16 21.67
N LEU A 17 -8.30 -11.75 22.90
CA LEU A 17 -8.65 -10.43 23.40
C LEU A 17 -7.87 -9.32 22.69
N ILE A 18 -6.58 -9.52 22.39
CA ILE A 18 -5.77 -8.58 21.61
C ILE A 18 -6.34 -8.42 20.18
N PHE A 19 -6.65 -9.52 19.49
CA PHE A 19 -7.26 -9.47 18.15
C PHE A 19 -8.61 -8.76 18.18
N SER A 20 -9.47 -9.11 19.14
CA SER A 20 -10.81 -8.53 19.27
C SER A 20 -10.75 -7.03 19.58
N LEU A 21 -9.88 -6.62 20.51
CA LEU A 21 -9.71 -5.22 20.86
C LEU A 21 -9.20 -4.41 19.66
N ASN A 22 -8.26 -4.95 18.88
CA ASN A 22 -7.76 -4.28 17.67
C ASN A 22 -8.88 -4.04 16.64
N MET A 23 -9.75 -5.04 16.42
CA MET A 23 -10.91 -4.89 15.52
C MET A 23 -11.91 -3.86 16.06
N ILE A 24 -12.22 -3.89 17.36
CA ILE A 24 -13.13 -2.93 18.01
C ILE A 24 -12.58 -1.50 17.89
N MET A 25 -11.30 -1.30 18.19
CA MET A 25 -10.65 0.02 18.06
C MET A 25 -10.72 0.54 16.62
N ASN A 26 -10.52 -0.32 15.61
CA ASN A 26 -10.65 0.08 14.22
C ASN A 26 -12.06 0.55 13.85
N LYS A 27 -13.10 -0.01 14.49
CA LYS A 27 -14.51 0.33 14.27
C LYS A 27 -14.99 1.55 15.06
N SER A 28 -14.36 1.86 16.19
CA SER A 28 -14.84 2.91 17.10
C SER A 28 -13.99 4.17 17.13
N MET A 29 -12.70 4.09 16.79
CA MET A 29 -11.78 5.22 16.87
C MET A 29 -11.49 5.80 15.49
N ASN A 30 -11.40 7.13 15.39
CA ASN A 30 -11.00 7.84 14.17
C ASN A 30 -11.76 7.38 12.92
N THR A 31 -13.08 7.16 13.03
CA THR A 31 -13.93 6.59 11.98
C THR A 31 -14.24 7.58 10.87
N GLU A 32 -14.10 8.87 11.16
CA GLU A 32 -14.28 9.95 10.20
C GLU A 32 -12.94 10.45 9.68
N PHE A 33 -12.93 10.92 8.43
CA PHE A 33 -11.73 11.45 7.79
C PHE A 33 -11.03 12.53 8.62
N LYS A 34 -11.79 13.47 9.20
CA LYS A 34 -11.27 14.58 10.02
C LYS A 34 -10.61 14.13 11.33
N ALA A 35 -10.93 12.92 11.79
CA ALA A 35 -10.38 12.34 13.01
C ALA A 35 -9.08 11.54 12.75
N LEU A 36 -8.66 11.38 11.49
CA LEU A 36 -7.38 10.77 11.16
C LEU A 36 -6.21 11.73 11.49
N SER A 37 -4.99 11.20 11.58
CA SER A 37 -3.79 12.05 11.69
C SER A 37 -3.65 12.93 10.45
N SER A 38 -3.02 14.10 10.60
CA SER A 38 -2.74 15.02 9.48
C SER A 38 -2.00 14.32 8.34
N THR A 39 -1.01 13.49 8.67
CA THR A 39 -0.27 12.63 7.72
C THR A 39 -1.21 11.76 6.87
N ASN A 40 -2.18 11.10 7.51
CA ASN A 40 -3.11 10.22 6.81
C ASN A 40 -4.15 11.00 6.01
N GLN A 41 -4.60 12.15 6.54
CA GLN A 41 -5.49 13.04 5.81
C GLN A 41 -4.83 13.54 4.51
N GLU A 42 -3.59 14.00 4.62
CA GLU A 42 -2.82 14.52 3.49
C GLU A 42 -2.58 13.45 2.42
N LEU A 43 -2.13 12.25 2.82
CA LEU A 43 -1.94 11.16 1.88
C LEU A 43 -3.23 10.80 1.13
N ILE A 44 -4.34 10.62 1.87
CA ILE A 44 -5.65 10.26 1.29
C ILE A 44 -6.10 11.34 0.31
N GLN A 45 -5.98 12.62 0.67
CA GLN A 45 -6.33 13.73 -0.21
C GLN A 45 -5.47 13.75 -1.47
N ASN A 46 -4.17 13.54 -1.33
CA ASN A 46 -3.26 13.55 -2.48
C ASN A 46 -3.47 12.35 -3.39
N TYR A 47 -3.83 11.19 -2.86
CA TYR A 47 -4.22 10.04 -3.69
C TYR A 47 -5.53 10.29 -4.44
N PHE A 48 -6.57 10.84 -3.80
CA PHE A 48 -7.80 11.21 -4.51
C PHE A 48 -7.57 12.32 -5.55
N LYS A 49 -6.69 13.29 -5.26
CA LYS A 49 -6.27 14.31 -6.23
C LYS A 49 -5.58 13.69 -7.42
N LEU A 50 -4.70 12.71 -7.19
CA LEU A 50 -4.01 11.96 -8.23
C LEU A 50 -5.00 11.16 -9.09
N GLN A 51 -5.97 10.46 -8.49
CA GLN A 51 -7.03 9.77 -9.24
C GLN A 51 -7.84 10.73 -10.11
N ARG A 52 -8.17 11.92 -9.61
CA ARG A 52 -8.89 12.93 -10.39
C ARG A 52 -8.04 13.47 -11.54
N SER A 53 -6.78 13.82 -11.26
CA SER A 53 -5.86 14.31 -12.28
C SER A 53 -5.68 13.30 -13.40
N GLU A 54 -5.59 12.02 -13.07
CA GLU A 54 -5.44 10.95 -14.04
C GLU A 54 -6.72 10.70 -14.85
N ALA A 55 -7.91 10.86 -14.24
CA ALA A 55 -9.17 10.79 -14.97
C ALA A 55 -9.40 12.00 -15.92
N GLU A 56 -8.86 13.18 -15.58
CA GLU A 56 -8.96 14.40 -16.39
C GLU A 56 -7.90 14.43 -17.51
N ASP A 57 -6.67 14.01 -17.21
CA ASP A 57 -5.53 13.96 -18.12
C ASP A 57 -4.76 12.64 -17.90
N PRO A 58 -5.17 11.57 -18.58
CA PRO A 58 -4.58 10.25 -18.41
C PRO A 58 -3.09 10.25 -18.70
N ILE A 59 -2.31 9.65 -17.79
CA ILE A 59 -0.85 9.52 -17.96
C ILE A 59 -0.53 8.61 -19.14
N TRP A 60 -1.38 7.60 -19.39
CA TRP A 60 -1.28 6.66 -20.49
C TRP A 60 -2.67 6.30 -20.99
N ASP A 61 -2.79 5.92 -22.27
CA ASP A 61 -4.04 5.39 -22.82
C ASP A 61 -4.45 4.11 -22.08
N ASP A 62 -5.75 3.97 -21.78
CA ASP A 62 -6.37 2.85 -21.05
C ASP A 62 -5.83 2.60 -19.62
N PHE A 63 -5.10 3.57 -19.05
CA PHE A 63 -4.77 3.57 -17.63
C PHE A 63 -5.96 4.13 -16.83
N ASN A 64 -6.27 3.52 -15.69
CA ASN A 64 -7.32 4.01 -14.80
C ASN A 64 -6.99 3.63 -13.35
N LEU A 65 -6.61 4.63 -12.55
CA LEU A 65 -6.28 4.45 -11.14
C LEU A 65 -7.48 4.09 -10.26
N THR A 66 -8.71 4.23 -10.75
CA THR A 66 -9.93 3.94 -9.98
C THR A 66 -10.38 2.47 -10.07
N GLU A 67 -9.83 1.70 -11.01
CA GLU A 67 -10.22 0.30 -11.22
C GLU A 67 -9.34 -0.71 -10.46
N LYS A 68 -8.13 -0.30 -10.05
CA LYS A 68 -7.14 -1.20 -9.45
C LYS A 68 -7.16 -1.11 -7.92
N PRO A 69 -7.23 -2.23 -7.19
CA PRO A 69 -7.21 -2.19 -5.73
C PRO A 69 -5.81 -1.79 -5.23
N VAL A 70 -5.74 -0.74 -4.43
CA VAL A 70 -4.48 -0.18 -3.89
C VAL A 70 -4.58 -0.04 -2.38
N ILE A 71 -3.52 -0.36 -1.65
CA ILE A 71 -3.45 -0.19 -0.20
C ILE A 71 -2.24 0.67 0.20
N PHE A 72 -2.49 1.74 0.96
CA PHE A 72 -1.44 2.50 1.62
C PHE A 72 -1.35 2.09 3.09
N VAL A 73 -0.14 1.82 3.60
CA VAL A 73 0.08 1.31 4.95
C VAL A 73 0.89 2.32 5.75
N ASP A 74 0.25 2.92 6.76
CA ASP A 74 0.87 3.83 7.71
C ASP A 74 1.74 3.03 8.71
N LYS A 75 3.06 3.15 8.59
CA LYS A 75 4.06 2.52 9.46
C LYS A 75 4.53 3.43 10.59
N SER A 76 3.91 4.59 10.82
CA SER A 76 4.30 5.51 11.91
C SER A 76 3.97 5.02 13.30
N ALA A 77 3.15 3.98 13.46
CA ALA A 77 2.73 3.45 14.76
C ALA A 77 2.92 1.93 14.85
N TRP A 78 2.96 1.41 16.08
CA TRP A 78 3.08 -0.04 16.32
C TRP A 78 1.90 -0.84 15.71
N PHE A 79 0.69 -0.29 15.80
CA PHE A 79 -0.49 -0.80 15.11
C PHE A 79 -0.71 0.00 13.84
N ASN A 80 -0.25 -0.56 12.72
CA ASN A 80 -0.32 0.10 11.42
C ASN A 80 -1.79 0.20 10.98
N ASN A 81 -2.13 1.32 10.33
CA ASN A 81 -3.40 1.45 9.63
C ASN A 81 -3.15 1.19 8.14
N ALA A 82 -3.92 0.29 7.55
CA ALA A 82 -3.90 0.07 6.11
C ALA A 82 -5.16 0.67 5.49
N TYR A 83 -4.99 1.51 4.49
CA TYR A 83 -6.04 2.25 3.79
C TYR A 83 -6.17 1.72 2.36
N GLY A 84 -7.23 0.96 2.10
CA GLY A 84 -7.58 0.43 0.80
C GLY A 84 -8.46 1.37 -0.01
N PHE A 85 -8.04 1.60 -1.24
CA PHE A 85 -8.73 2.37 -2.26
C PHE A 85 -9.21 1.44 -3.37
N ASN A 86 -10.34 1.80 -4.00
CA ASN A 86 -11.01 0.98 -5.02
C ASN A 86 -11.42 -0.41 -4.52
N MET A 87 -11.68 -0.52 -3.22
CA MET A 87 -12.14 -1.73 -2.53
C MET A 87 -13.58 -1.54 -2.04
N ASN A 88 -14.47 -1.25 -2.99
CA ASN A 88 -15.80 -0.72 -2.72
C ASN A 88 -16.80 -1.76 -2.24
N ASP A 89 -16.60 -3.02 -2.58
CA ASP A 89 -17.47 -4.09 -2.13
C ASP A 89 -17.01 -4.67 -0.79
N LEU A 90 -17.93 -4.69 0.17
CA LEU A 90 -17.75 -5.30 1.48
C LEU A 90 -18.02 -6.81 1.48
N GLN A 91 -18.64 -7.36 0.43
CA GLN A 91 -18.81 -8.80 0.28
C GLN A 91 -17.43 -9.45 0.12
N GLY A 92 -17.12 -10.38 1.01
CA GLY A 92 -15.82 -11.04 1.07
C GLY A 92 -14.79 -10.32 1.93
N LEU A 93 -14.92 -9.02 2.19
CA LEU A 93 -14.03 -8.35 3.14
C LEU A 93 -14.33 -8.80 4.57
N ASN A 94 -13.30 -8.95 5.40
CA ASN A 94 -13.49 -9.12 6.84
C ASN A 94 -14.14 -7.84 7.43
N GLN A 95 -15.47 -7.80 7.44
CA GLN A 95 -16.24 -6.61 7.83
C GLN A 95 -16.02 -6.21 9.29
N VAL A 96 -15.65 -7.17 10.15
CA VAL A 96 -15.37 -6.90 11.56
C VAL A 96 -14.05 -6.13 11.69
N GLY A 97 -13.04 -6.50 10.90
CA GLY A 97 -11.74 -5.85 10.85
C GLY A 97 -11.62 -4.68 9.87
N THR A 98 -12.70 -4.21 9.25
CA THR A 98 -12.66 -3.17 8.21
C THR A 98 -13.64 -2.05 8.48
N GLN A 99 -13.21 -0.79 8.37
CA GLN A 99 -14.02 0.41 8.59
C GLN A 99 -14.08 1.25 7.32
N SER A 100 -15.28 1.71 6.94
CA SER A 100 -15.42 2.70 5.86
C SER A 100 -15.01 4.08 6.36
N ILE A 101 -14.27 4.82 5.56
CA ILE A 101 -14.01 6.24 5.78
C ILE A 101 -14.44 6.98 4.51
N THR A 102 -15.40 7.88 4.65
CA THR A 102 -15.91 8.69 3.54
C THR A 102 -15.31 10.10 3.62
N THR A 103 -14.78 10.57 2.50
CA THR A 103 -14.29 11.93 2.27
C THR A 103 -15.23 12.66 1.31
N LEU A 104 -14.89 13.90 0.92
CA LEU A 104 -15.64 14.61 -0.12
C LEU A 104 -15.39 14.02 -1.51
N GLU A 105 -14.25 13.38 -1.70
CA GLU A 105 -13.75 12.87 -2.97
C GLU A 105 -14.10 11.40 -3.20
N GLY A 106 -14.29 10.62 -2.13
CA GLY A 106 -14.62 9.20 -2.27
C GLY A 106 -14.73 8.46 -0.95
N THR A 107 -14.91 7.15 -1.04
CA THR A 107 -14.90 6.25 0.13
C THR A 107 -13.72 5.31 0.04
N LEU A 108 -13.04 5.12 1.17
CA LEU A 108 -11.94 4.18 1.32
C LEU A 108 -12.21 3.21 2.49
N ARG A 109 -11.40 2.16 2.57
CA ARG A 109 -11.49 1.13 3.60
C ARG A 109 -10.26 1.20 4.50
N ARG A 110 -10.44 1.35 5.80
CA ARG A 110 -9.37 1.15 6.78
C ARG A 110 -9.43 -0.26 7.36
N PHE A 111 -8.35 -1.00 7.22
CA PHE A 111 -8.19 -2.32 7.83
C PHE A 111 -7.52 -2.19 9.20
N ALA A 112 -8.05 -2.92 10.17
CA ALA A 112 -7.42 -3.10 11.47
C ALA A 112 -6.04 -3.74 11.28
N SER A 113 -5.05 -3.34 12.09
CA SER A 113 -3.68 -3.87 11.98
C SER A 113 -3.65 -5.40 11.99
N LEU A 114 -4.44 -6.05 12.85
CA LEU A 114 -4.51 -7.51 12.95
C LEU A 114 -5.59 -8.16 12.09
N ASN A 115 -6.09 -7.45 11.05
CA ASN A 115 -7.05 -8.02 10.12
C ASN A 115 -6.42 -9.22 9.37
N PRO A 116 -7.01 -10.43 9.42
CA PRO A 116 -6.48 -11.62 8.76
C PRO A 116 -6.28 -11.49 7.24
N SER A 117 -6.94 -10.55 6.59
CA SER A 117 -6.84 -10.34 5.15
C SER A 117 -5.67 -9.44 4.77
N THR A 118 -5.13 -8.67 5.73
CA THR A 118 -4.05 -7.69 5.51
C THR A 118 -2.90 -7.80 6.52
N TRP A 119 -2.90 -8.79 7.42
CA TRP A 119 -1.90 -8.89 8.49
C TRP A 119 -0.46 -8.96 7.97
N PHE A 120 -0.26 -9.54 6.78
CA PHE A 120 1.04 -9.66 6.13
C PHE A 120 1.66 -8.29 5.80
N LEU A 121 0.83 -7.25 5.61
CA LEU A 121 1.29 -5.88 5.38
C LEU A 121 2.00 -5.28 6.60
N ASN A 122 1.81 -5.84 7.80
CA ASN A 122 2.52 -5.39 8.99
C ASN A 122 3.96 -5.92 9.06
N LEU A 123 4.30 -6.98 8.32
CA LEU A 123 5.64 -7.53 8.30
C LEU A 123 6.64 -6.49 7.78
N SER A 124 7.86 -6.49 8.31
CA SER A 124 8.92 -5.55 7.90
C SER A 124 9.57 -5.89 6.55
N ILE A 125 8.96 -6.80 5.77
CA ILE A 125 9.48 -7.26 4.48
C ILE A 125 8.89 -6.39 3.38
N GLY A 126 9.75 -5.66 2.66
CA GLY A 126 9.43 -4.85 1.49
C GLY A 126 8.50 -3.67 1.78
N ASN A 127 8.61 -2.59 1.01
CA ASN A 127 7.69 -1.44 1.13
C ASN A 127 6.57 -1.48 0.09
N PHE A 128 6.69 -2.30 -0.94
CA PHE A 128 5.74 -2.50 -2.03
C PHE A 128 5.95 -3.90 -2.63
N PRO A 129 5.00 -4.43 -3.42
CA PRO A 129 5.18 -5.71 -4.09
C PRO A 129 6.04 -5.58 -5.36
N SER A 130 6.86 -6.59 -5.62
CA SER A 130 7.57 -6.74 -6.90
C SER A 130 6.60 -7.00 -8.04
N PHE A 131 7.02 -6.71 -9.28
CA PHE A 131 6.18 -6.86 -10.49
C PHE A 131 5.67 -8.30 -10.73
N ASP A 132 6.38 -9.31 -10.22
CA ASP A 132 6.02 -10.74 -10.32
C ASP A 132 5.13 -11.23 -9.18
N THR A 133 4.93 -10.40 -8.15
CA THR A 133 4.24 -10.79 -6.93
C THR A 133 2.74 -10.55 -7.03
N HIS A 134 1.93 -11.52 -6.63
CA HIS A 134 0.47 -11.42 -6.60
C HIS A 134 -0.03 -11.49 -5.17
N HIS A 135 -0.56 -10.37 -4.66
CA HIS A 135 -1.23 -10.36 -3.37
C HIS A 135 -2.73 -10.39 -3.55
N THR A 136 -3.37 -11.20 -2.72
CA THR A 136 -4.83 -11.26 -2.62
C THR A 136 -5.24 -10.75 -1.25
N VAL A 137 -6.17 -9.80 -1.23
CA VAL A 137 -6.85 -9.36 -0.02
C VAL A 137 -8.32 -9.73 -0.17
N ASP A 138 -8.71 -10.78 0.53
CA ASP A 138 -10.01 -11.44 0.39
C ASP A 138 -10.31 -11.84 -1.06
N ARG A 139 -11.20 -11.10 -1.74
CA ARG A 139 -11.57 -11.34 -3.13
C ARG A 139 -10.79 -10.48 -4.13
N TYR A 140 -10.12 -9.44 -3.65
CA TYR A 140 -9.37 -8.53 -4.49
C TYR A 140 -8.04 -9.20 -4.82
N ARG A 141 -7.79 -9.41 -6.12
CA ARG A 141 -6.53 -9.95 -6.64
C ARG A 141 -5.65 -8.80 -7.11
N ASP A 142 -4.37 -9.07 -7.24
CA ASP A 142 -3.36 -8.13 -7.75
C ASP A 142 -3.37 -6.80 -6.98
N VAL A 143 -3.52 -6.91 -5.66
CA VAL A 143 -3.56 -5.75 -4.77
C VAL A 143 -2.16 -5.16 -4.65
N PHE A 144 -1.98 -3.95 -5.18
CA PHE A 144 -0.76 -3.20 -4.97
C PHE A 144 -0.78 -2.57 -3.58
N TYR A 145 0.36 -2.56 -2.89
CA TYR A 145 0.48 -1.84 -1.64
C TYR A 145 1.74 -0.99 -1.59
N ILE A 146 1.71 0.06 -0.79
CA ILE A 146 2.88 0.85 -0.43
C ILE A 146 2.88 1.17 1.06
N LYS A 147 4.04 1.07 1.68
CA LYS A 147 4.27 1.44 3.09
C LYS A 147 4.88 2.84 3.14
N TYR A 148 4.40 3.66 4.06
CA TYR A 148 4.90 5.02 4.27
C TYR A 148 4.94 5.35 5.76
N THR A 149 5.68 6.38 6.10
CA THR A 149 5.78 6.97 7.44
C THR A 149 5.48 8.46 7.38
N SER A 150 5.30 9.07 8.54
CA SER A 150 5.19 10.51 8.71
C SER A 150 6.44 11.25 8.26
N GLY A 151 7.61 10.59 8.28
CA GLY A 151 8.85 11.15 7.73
C GLY A 151 8.78 11.33 6.21
N ASP A 152 8.14 10.40 5.50
CA ASP A 152 8.03 10.44 4.05
C ASP A 152 7.07 11.55 3.56
N ILE A 153 6.09 11.91 4.38
CA ILE A 153 5.22 13.07 4.12
C ILE A 153 5.98 14.38 4.35
N ALA A 154 6.81 14.47 5.39
CA ALA A 154 7.53 15.69 5.75
C ALA A 154 8.56 16.14 4.69
N ILE A 155 9.03 15.22 3.83
CA ILE A 155 10.05 15.47 2.81
C ILE A 155 9.49 15.83 1.44
N GLN A 156 8.17 16.08 1.30
CA GLN A 156 7.50 16.35 0.02
C GLN A 156 8.25 17.32 -0.90
N ASN A 157 8.78 18.41 -0.32
CA ASN A 157 9.45 19.47 -1.08
C ASN A 157 10.95 19.24 -1.27
N SER A 158 11.61 18.47 -0.39
CA SER A 158 13.05 18.23 -0.44
C SER A 158 13.42 16.98 -1.24
N GLU A 159 12.58 15.95 -1.19
CA GLU A 159 12.78 14.65 -1.84
C GLU A 159 11.46 14.18 -2.47
N PRO A 160 10.95 14.86 -3.51
CA PRO A 160 9.63 14.60 -4.10
C PRO A 160 9.50 13.19 -4.69
N ASN A 161 10.61 12.55 -5.03
CA ASN A 161 10.68 11.16 -5.48
C ASN A 161 10.37 10.14 -4.38
N ARG A 162 10.56 10.51 -3.10
CA ARG A 162 10.22 9.69 -1.93
C ARG A 162 8.87 10.02 -1.33
N TYR A 163 8.23 11.09 -1.83
CA TYR A 163 6.89 11.44 -1.41
C TYR A 163 5.91 10.29 -1.76
N PRO A 164 5.06 9.84 -0.83
CA PRO A 164 4.32 8.58 -0.99
C PRO A 164 3.50 8.45 -2.27
N THR A 165 2.86 9.52 -2.77
CA THR A 165 2.09 9.44 -4.01
C THR A 165 2.96 9.39 -5.26
N SER A 166 4.09 10.10 -5.27
CA SER A 166 5.06 10.05 -6.38
C SER A 166 5.74 8.69 -6.44
N PHE A 167 6.18 8.20 -5.27
CA PHE A 167 6.79 6.89 -5.14
C PHE A 167 5.79 5.78 -5.48
N PHE A 168 4.53 5.91 -5.03
CA PHE A 168 3.44 5.05 -5.46
C PHE A 168 3.32 4.99 -6.97
N MET A 169 3.25 6.13 -7.67
CA MET A 169 3.09 6.13 -9.13
C MET A 169 4.26 5.46 -9.84
N HIS A 170 5.49 5.67 -9.35
CA HIS A 170 6.68 5.01 -9.88
C HIS A 170 6.56 3.48 -9.79
N GLU A 171 6.36 2.96 -8.58
CA GLU A 171 6.32 1.51 -8.33
C GLU A 171 5.05 0.84 -8.90
N PHE A 172 3.93 1.55 -8.87
CA PHE A 172 2.67 1.06 -9.44
C PHE A 172 2.75 0.93 -10.96
N THR A 173 3.49 1.81 -11.63
CA THR A 173 3.78 1.70 -13.07
C THR A 173 4.59 0.43 -13.35
N HIS A 174 5.62 0.15 -12.55
CA HIS A 174 6.38 -1.10 -12.65
C HIS A 174 5.49 -2.33 -12.46
N TYR A 175 4.59 -2.28 -11.47
CA TYR A 175 3.69 -3.38 -11.14
C TYR A 175 2.64 -3.67 -12.22
N THR A 176 2.07 -2.63 -12.83
CA THR A 176 0.88 -2.76 -13.71
C THR A 176 1.21 -2.74 -15.19
N ILE A 177 2.17 -1.89 -15.60
CA ILE A 177 2.47 -1.62 -17.01
C ILE A 177 3.71 -2.41 -17.43
N GLN A 178 4.85 -2.19 -16.77
CA GLN A 178 6.11 -2.84 -17.17
C GLN A 178 6.02 -4.36 -17.11
N ARG A 179 5.25 -4.90 -16.17
CA ARG A 179 4.99 -6.33 -16.04
C ARG A 179 4.57 -7.01 -17.36
N ASN A 180 3.83 -6.29 -18.20
CA ASN A 180 3.28 -6.80 -19.45
C ASN A 180 4.15 -6.45 -20.68
N TRP A 181 5.32 -5.84 -20.48
CA TRP A 181 6.22 -5.52 -21.59
C TRP A 181 6.89 -6.80 -22.12
N PRO A 182 6.78 -7.08 -23.44
CA PRO A 182 7.38 -8.27 -24.05
C PRO A 182 8.88 -8.43 -23.76
N ASP A 183 9.61 -7.30 -23.70
CA ASP A 183 11.06 -7.25 -23.47
C ASP A 183 11.43 -6.85 -22.02
N GLY A 184 10.44 -6.61 -21.16
CA GLY A 184 10.65 -6.17 -19.77
C GLY A 184 10.61 -7.30 -18.74
N SER A 185 9.97 -8.44 -19.07
CA SER A 185 9.80 -9.59 -18.16
C SER A 185 10.97 -10.57 -18.20
N ASN A 186 11.76 -10.54 -19.28
CA ASN A 186 13.01 -11.27 -19.40
C ASN A 186 14.10 -10.21 -19.43
N GLY A 187 14.88 -10.07 -18.35
CA GLY A 187 15.93 -9.07 -18.23
C GLY A 187 16.60 -8.86 -19.58
N LEU A 188 16.57 -7.61 -20.06
CA LEU A 188 17.10 -7.23 -21.37
C LEU A 188 18.37 -8.04 -21.63
N PRO A 189 18.50 -8.75 -22.78
CA PRO A 189 19.77 -9.37 -23.12
C PRO A 189 20.83 -8.29 -22.93
N SER A 190 21.84 -8.58 -22.11
CA SER A 190 22.91 -7.64 -21.83
C SER A 190 23.43 -7.15 -23.17
N PHE A 191 23.06 -5.93 -23.54
CA PHE A 191 23.68 -5.30 -24.69
C PHE A 191 25.13 -5.11 -24.27
N GLU A 192 26.01 -5.97 -24.78
CA GLU A 192 27.43 -5.65 -24.83
C GLU A 192 27.52 -4.37 -25.64
N VAL A 193 27.50 -3.23 -24.94
CA VAL A 193 27.81 -1.96 -25.55
C VAL A 193 29.25 -2.10 -26.04
N PRO A 194 29.52 -2.09 -27.36
CA PRO A 194 30.89 -2.07 -27.81
C PRO A 194 31.51 -0.80 -27.23
N LEU A 195 32.57 -0.96 -26.43
CA LEU A 195 33.30 0.09 -25.71
C LEU A 195 33.95 1.17 -26.61
N ASN A 196 33.54 1.27 -27.88
CA ASN A 196 34.13 2.14 -28.88
C ASN A 196 33.20 3.22 -29.45
N ALA A 197 32.03 3.46 -28.85
CA ALA A 197 31.25 4.67 -29.15
C ALA A 197 31.69 5.82 -28.23
N ARG A 198 32.75 6.54 -28.62
CA ARG A 198 33.05 7.84 -28.01
C ARG A 198 31.89 8.79 -28.29
N GLY A 199 31.23 9.24 -27.24
CA GLY A 199 30.38 10.43 -27.25
C GLY A 199 28.87 10.17 -27.30
N CYS A 200 28.29 9.74 -26.19
CA CYS A 200 26.96 10.21 -25.76
C CYS A 200 26.85 10.03 -24.25
N CYS A 201 26.34 11.05 -23.57
CA CYS A 201 26.25 11.17 -22.12
C CYS A 201 25.62 9.93 -21.48
N THR A 202 26.40 9.23 -20.66
CA THR A 202 25.95 8.19 -19.76
C THR A 202 25.13 8.83 -18.63
N CYS A 203 23.80 8.75 -18.70
CA CYS A 203 22.97 8.80 -17.51
C CYS A 203 23.14 7.46 -16.79
N LEU A 204 24.10 7.40 -15.84
CA LEU A 204 24.18 6.29 -14.89
C LEU A 204 22.91 6.34 -14.01
N PHE A 205 21.98 5.41 -14.24
CA PHE A 205 20.99 5.04 -13.25
C PHE A 205 21.68 4.20 -12.18
N THR A 206 22.08 4.83 -11.09
CA THR A 206 22.46 4.12 -9.87
C THR A 206 21.18 3.66 -9.18
N ILE A 207 20.82 2.38 -9.34
CA ILE A 207 19.81 1.73 -8.49
C ILE A 207 20.48 1.43 -7.16
N SER A 208 20.31 2.34 -6.19
CA SER A 208 20.67 2.08 -4.81
C SER A 208 19.51 1.34 -4.15
N TYR A 209 19.70 0.05 -3.88
CA TYR A 209 18.82 -0.71 -2.97
C TYR A 209 19.01 -0.16 -1.55
N LEU A 210 17.98 0.48 -1.00
CA LEU A 210 17.80 0.74 0.43
C LEU A 210 16.34 0.59 0.81
#